data_AF-A0A804K2I5-F1
#
_entry.id   AF-A0A804K2I5-F1
#
_cell.length_a   1.000
_cell.length_b   1.000
_cell.length_c   1.000
_cell.angle_alpha   90.00
_cell.angle_beta   90.00
_cell.angle_gamma   90.00
#
_symmetry.space_group_name_H-M   'P 1'
#
loop_
_entity.id
_entity.type
_entity.pdbx_description
1 polymer ?
#
loop_
_entity_poly.entity_id
_entity_poly.type
_entity_poly.pdbx_seq_one_letter_code
_entity_poly.pdbx_strand_id
1 'polypeptide(L)'
;MFLRRSSNLSLLFVCLTTVIPMASSLSFNFSGFDNETTSRIEFQGDASLLDKEIHLTSSPMQYSVGRLRLWDATTRELADFTTHFSFVINSSDPLTPHGDGLAFFLTAYPPTLPAYSRGAFLGLFSNSSVDGSSVSTVAVEFDTVPNAWDPLADHVGIDIDSITSSATLQ
;
A
#
# COMPACT_ATOMS: atom_id res chain seq x y z
N MET A 1 -39.04 -24.71 -66.31
CA MET A 1 -39.19 -25.31 -64.96
C MET A 1 -37.94 -24.98 -64.16
N PHE A 2 -38.11 -24.41 -62.97
CA PHE A 2 -37.15 -23.56 -62.24
C PHE A 2 -35.83 -24.24 -61.86
N LEU A 3 -34.71 -23.56 -62.15
CA LEU A 3 -33.40 -23.84 -61.54
C LEU A 3 -33.37 -23.26 -60.12
N ARG A 4 -33.33 -24.15 -59.13
CA ARG A 4 -33.19 -23.82 -57.70
C ARG A 4 -31.76 -23.33 -57.44
N ARG A 5 -31.60 -22.05 -57.05
CA ARG A 5 -30.37 -21.55 -56.42
C ARG A 5 -30.29 -22.12 -55.00
N SER A 6 -29.24 -22.89 -54.69
CA SER A 6 -28.92 -23.21 -53.30
C SER A 6 -28.12 -22.06 -52.70
N SER A 7 -28.72 -21.35 -51.75
CA SER A 7 -28.03 -20.41 -50.88
C SER A 7 -27.15 -21.18 -49.91
N ASN A 8 -25.83 -21.13 -50.09
CA ASN A 8 -24.87 -21.57 -49.09
C ASN A 8 -24.93 -20.57 -47.92
N LEU A 9 -25.68 -20.92 -46.87
CA LEU A 9 -25.66 -20.19 -45.61
C LEU A 9 -24.35 -20.53 -44.91
N SER A 10 -23.31 -19.73 -45.15
CA SER A 10 -22.06 -19.82 -44.42
C SER A 10 -22.35 -19.43 -42.96
N LEU A 11 -22.47 -20.42 -42.07
CA LEU A 11 -22.49 -20.15 -40.62
C LEU A 11 -21.10 -19.61 -40.27
N LEU A 12 -20.99 -18.28 -40.18
CA LEU A 12 -19.83 -17.64 -39.58
C LEU A 12 -19.91 -17.94 -38.07
N PHE A 13 -19.27 -19.03 -37.64
CA PHE A 13 -19.10 -19.32 -36.22
C PHE A 13 -18.09 -18.31 -35.67
N VAL A 14 -18.58 -17.13 -35.29
CA VAL A 14 -17.78 -16.17 -34.52
C VAL A 14 -17.55 -16.82 -33.16
N CYS A 15 -16.42 -17.50 -33.03
CA CYS A 15 -15.92 -17.97 -31.75
C CYS A 15 -15.57 -16.71 -30.94
N LEU A 16 -16.54 -16.18 -30.22
CA LEU A 16 -16.35 -15.11 -29.26
C LEU A 16 -15.62 -15.72 -28.07
N THR A 17 -14.31 -15.93 -28.20
CA THR A 17 -13.45 -16.30 -27.08
C THR A 17 -13.33 -15.08 -26.20
N THR A 18 -14.27 -14.93 -25.26
CA THR A 18 -14.04 -14.08 -24.09
C THR A 18 -12.84 -14.66 -23.38
N VAL A 19 -11.68 -14.02 -23.55
CA VAL A 19 -10.52 -14.25 -22.70
C VAL A 19 -10.97 -13.79 -21.32
N ILE A 20 -11.47 -14.72 -20.50
CA ILE A 20 -11.71 -14.42 -19.09
C ILE A 20 -10.30 -14.29 -18.52
N PRO A 21 -9.89 -13.10 -18.07
CA PRO A 21 -8.61 -13.00 -17.44
C PRO A 21 -8.62 -13.89 -16.19
N MET A 22 -7.61 -14.75 -16.10
CA MET A 22 -7.43 -15.58 -14.92
C MET A 22 -6.74 -14.71 -13.87
N ALA A 23 -7.51 -14.20 -12.92
CA ALA A 23 -6.96 -13.61 -11.71
C ALA A 23 -6.38 -14.72 -10.81
N SER A 24 -5.13 -14.57 -10.40
CA SER A 24 -4.54 -15.41 -9.36
C SER A 24 -4.66 -14.68 -8.03
N SER A 25 -5.24 -15.33 -7.02
CA SER A 25 -5.28 -14.77 -5.67
C SER A 25 -3.93 -14.95 -4.99
N LEU A 26 -3.35 -13.88 -4.45
CA LEU A 26 -2.19 -13.93 -3.56
C LEU A 26 -2.64 -14.14 -2.12
N SER A 27 -2.00 -15.07 -1.41
CA SER A 27 -2.18 -15.24 0.03
C SER A 27 -0.83 -15.56 0.69
N PHE A 28 -0.55 -14.87 1.79
CA PHE A 28 0.62 -15.10 2.62
C PHE A 28 0.27 -14.85 4.09
N ASN A 29 1.04 -15.45 4.99
CA ASN A 29 0.91 -15.25 6.43
C ASN A 29 2.30 -15.31 7.05
N PHE A 30 2.62 -14.32 7.88
CA PHE A 30 3.84 -14.26 8.67
C PHE A 30 3.47 -14.26 10.16
N SER A 31 3.76 -15.35 10.86
CA SER A 31 3.61 -15.44 12.32
C SER A 31 4.84 -14.93 13.08
N GLY A 32 5.87 -14.52 12.35
CA GLY A 32 7.16 -14.03 12.81
C GLY A 32 8.07 -13.81 11.60
N PHE A 33 9.15 -13.07 11.78
CA PHE A 33 10.07 -12.74 10.70
C PHE A 33 11.43 -13.40 10.94
N ASP A 34 11.97 -14.01 9.92
CA ASP A 34 13.31 -14.60 9.89
C ASP A 34 13.94 -14.34 8.53
N ASN A 35 15.24 -14.64 8.39
CA ASN A 35 15.96 -14.35 7.15
C ASN A 35 15.34 -15.05 5.92
N GLU A 36 14.69 -16.20 6.09
CA GLU A 36 14.05 -16.94 5.00
C GLU A 36 12.72 -16.30 4.59
N THR A 37 11.86 -15.97 5.55
CA THR A 37 10.57 -15.31 5.31
C THR A 37 10.74 -13.90 4.75
N THR A 38 11.77 -13.16 5.16
CA THR A 38 12.07 -11.83 4.63
C THR A 38 12.65 -11.83 3.22
N SER A 39 13.01 -12.98 2.65
CA SER A 39 13.42 -13.05 1.23
C SER A 39 12.34 -12.57 0.25
N ARG A 40 11.07 -12.56 0.70
CA ARG A 40 9.90 -12.07 -0.05
C ARG A 40 9.51 -10.62 0.29
N ILE A 41 10.29 -9.96 1.15
CA ILE A 41 10.05 -8.62 1.65
C ILE A 41 11.18 -7.71 1.15
N GLU A 42 10.80 -6.61 0.52
CA GLU A 42 11.74 -5.55 0.15
C GLU A 42 11.65 -4.43 1.20
N PHE A 43 12.76 -4.15 1.87
CA PHE A 43 12.88 -3.04 2.81
C PHE A 43 13.35 -1.79 2.07
N GLN A 44 12.72 -0.65 2.37
CA GLN A 44 13.11 0.67 1.87
C GLN A 44 13.33 1.64 3.03
N GLY A 45 14.19 2.63 2.82
CA GLY A 45 14.56 3.61 3.85
C GLY A 45 15.32 2.95 4.99
N ASP A 46 14.93 3.25 6.21
CA ASP A 46 15.57 2.78 7.44
C ASP A 46 14.95 1.48 7.97
N ALA A 47 14.00 0.88 7.24
CA ALA A 47 13.34 -0.34 7.67
C ALA A 47 14.33 -1.52 7.75
N SER A 48 14.23 -2.30 8.82
CA SER A 48 15.13 -3.41 9.10
C SER A 48 14.45 -4.56 9.84
N LEU A 49 15.09 -5.72 9.82
CA LEU A 49 14.72 -6.89 10.62
C LEU A 49 15.61 -6.94 11.86
N LEU A 50 15.00 -6.92 13.05
CA LEU A 50 15.71 -7.06 14.33
C LEU A 50 14.93 -8.03 15.21
N ASP A 51 15.60 -9.01 15.82
CA ASP A 51 15.02 -9.97 16.78
C ASP A 51 13.69 -10.61 16.34
N LYS A 52 13.56 -10.88 15.03
CA LYS A 52 12.37 -11.46 14.39
C LYS A 52 11.16 -10.52 14.28
N GLU A 53 11.38 -9.23 14.43
CA GLU A 53 10.41 -8.16 14.28
C GLU A 53 10.84 -7.21 13.14
N ILE A 54 9.86 -6.68 12.42
CA ILE A 54 10.12 -5.63 11.43
C ILE A 54 10.08 -4.28 12.14
N HIS A 55 11.20 -3.59 12.10
CA HIS A 55 11.32 -2.22 12.56
C HIS A 55 11.24 -1.31 11.34
N LEU A 56 10.15 -0.55 11.20
CA LEU A 56 10.00 0.41 10.10
C LEU A 56 10.78 1.70 10.37
N THR A 57 10.95 2.07 11.63
CA THR A 57 11.72 3.24 12.05
C THR A 57 12.80 2.81 13.05
N SER A 58 13.90 3.55 13.06
CA SER A 58 15.03 3.30 13.94
C SER A 58 15.06 4.32 15.08
N SER A 59 15.07 3.84 16.32
CA SER A 59 15.40 4.67 17.50
C SER A 59 16.85 4.40 17.90
N PRO A 60 17.68 5.42 18.21
CA PRO A 60 17.33 6.83 18.50
C PRO A 60 17.41 7.76 17.28
N MET A 61 17.30 7.24 16.05
CA MET A 61 17.47 8.04 14.85
C MET A 61 16.27 8.99 14.66
N GLN A 62 16.55 10.30 14.67
CA GLN A 62 15.53 11.31 14.37
C GLN A 62 15.19 11.29 12.87
N TYR A 63 13.92 11.57 12.55
CA TYR A 63 13.40 11.63 11.18
C TYR A 63 13.56 10.31 10.40
N SER A 64 13.46 9.18 11.10
CA SER A 64 13.53 7.87 10.47
C SER A 64 12.28 7.61 9.61
N VAL A 65 12.48 7.04 8.43
CA VAL A 65 11.39 6.60 7.55
C VAL A 65 11.76 5.27 6.94
N GLY A 66 10.87 4.30 7.05
CA GLY A 66 11.06 3.01 6.42
C GLY A 66 9.74 2.43 5.97
N ARG A 67 9.82 1.61 4.92
CA ARG A 67 8.69 0.93 4.33
C ARG A 67 9.06 -0.51 4.11
N LEU A 68 8.09 -1.41 4.26
CA LEU A 68 8.20 -2.73 3.67
C LEU A 68 7.28 -2.82 2.47
N ARG A 69 7.69 -3.64 1.52
CA ARG A 69 6.87 -4.00 0.37
C ARG A 69 6.75 -5.51 0.26
N LEU A 70 5.53 -5.95 -0.02
CA LEU A 70 5.21 -7.31 -0.41
C LEU A 70 5.04 -7.36 -1.92
N TRP A 71 5.67 -8.33 -2.57
CA TRP A 71 5.68 -8.44 -4.03
C TRP A 71 4.84 -9.64 -4.49
N ASP A 72 4.00 -9.41 -5.49
CA ASP A 72 3.55 -10.43 -6.45
C ASP A 72 3.28 -9.75 -7.79
N ALA A 73 3.70 -10.38 -8.88
CA ALA A 73 3.54 -9.89 -10.23
C ALA A 73 2.35 -10.57 -10.90
N THR A 74 1.13 -10.14 -10.63
CA THR A 74 0.04 -10.45 -11.58
C THR A 74 -1.11 -9.44 -11.60
N THR A 75 -1.22 -8.80 -12.76
CA THR A 75 -2.38 -8.10 -13.36
C THR A 75 -2.92 -6.80 -12.73
N ARG A 76 -3.26 -5.83 -13.60
CA ARG A 76 -3.89 -4.53 -13.27
C ARG A 76 -5.40 -4.66 -13.00
N GLU A 77 -5.81 -5.76 -12.38
CA GLU A 77 -7.23 -6.06 -12.15
C GLU A 77 -7.69 -5.52 -10.80
N LEU A 78 -8.98 -5.15 -10.75
CA LEU A 78 -9.66 -4.87 -9.50
C LEU A 78 -9.66 -6.17 -8.68
N ALA A 79 -8.96 -6.16 -7.56
CA ALA A 79 -8.88 -7.28 -6.63
C ALA A 79 -9.42 -6.86 -5.28
N ASP A 80 -10.25 -7.72 -4.68
CA ASP A 80 -10.59 -7.61 -3.29
C ASP A 80 -9.43 -8.16 -2.45
N PHE A 81 -9.11 -7.49 -1.34
CA PHE A 81 -8.08 -7.95 -0.42
C PHE A 81 -8.55 -7.87 1.02
N THR A 82 -7.92 -8.66 1.88
CA THR A 82 -8.08 -8.57 3.33
C THR A 82 -6.70 -8.74 3.93
N THR A 83 -6.34 -7.87 4.86
CA THR A 83 -5.06 -7.91 5.56
C THR A 83 -5.29 -7.88 7.06
N HIS A 84 -4.44 -8.60 7.78
CA HIS A 84 -4.38 -8.59 9.23
C HIS A 84 -2.92 -8.47 9.63
N PHE A 85 -2.61 -7.47 10.44
CA PHE A 85 -1.28 -7.27 11.00
C PHE A 85 -1.41 -6.79 12.43
N SER A 86 -0.33 -6.96 13.19
CA SER A 86 -0.18 -6.42 14.53
C SER A 86 1.06 -5.56 14.54
N PHE A 87 0.98 -4.42 15.21
CA PHE A 87 2.06 -3.46 15.30
C PHE A 87 2.12 -2.88 16.70
N VAL A 88 3.26 -2.28 17.03
CA VAL A 88 3.48 -1.53 18.26
C VAL A 88 4.15 -0.22 17.88
N ILE A 89 3.57 0.90 18.29
CA ILE A 89 4.25 2.21 18.31
C ILE A 89 4.74 2.40 19.73
N ASN A 90 6.06 2.45 19.92
CA ASN A 90 6.66 2.57 21.25
C ASN A 90 7.64 3.72 21.29
N SER A 91 7.46 4.62 22.25
CA SER A 91 8.44 5.62 22.63
C SER A 91 9.28 5.09 23.79
N SER A 92 10.60 5.06 23.63
CA SER A 92 11.52 4.69 24.71
C SER A 92 11.49 5.66 25.89
N ASP A 93 11.02 6.89 25.69
CA ASP A 93 10.87 7.90 26.73
C ASP A 93 9.51 8.64 26.59
N PRO A 94 8.57 8.47 27.53
CA PRO A 94 7.28 9.16 27.49
C PRO A 94 7.40 10.69 27.64
N LEU A 95 8.55 11.20 28.09
CA LEU A 95 8.81 12.64 28.21
C LEU A 95 9.37 13.26 26.92
N THR A 96 9.79 12.44 25.96
CA THR A 96 10.26 12.90 24.66
C THR A 96 9.08 12.88 23.68
N PRO A 97 8.88 13.95 22.88
CA PRO A 97 7.92 13.94 21.78
C PRO A 97 8.15 12.71 20.90
N HIS A 98 7.10 11.94 20.68
CA HIS A 98 7.13 10.69 19.92
C HIS A 98 6.19 10.81 18.73
N GLY A 99 6.50 10.07 17.68
CA GLY A 99 5.82 10.19 16.40
C GLY A 99 6.68 9.69 15.24
N ASP A 100 6.19 9.78 14.00
CA ASP A 100 4.95 10.49 13.61
C ASP A 100 3.74 9.55 13.45
N GLY A 101 3.92 8.31 12.98
CA GLY A 101 2.83 7.35 12.84
C GLY A 101 3.20 6.10 12.05
N LEU A 102 2.19 5.33 11.65
CA LEU A 102 2.29 4.14 10.82
C LEU A 102 1.22 4.18 9.72
N ALA A 103 1.53 3.69 8.52
CA ALA A 103 0.50 3.51 7.49
C ALA A 103 0.60 2.14 6.79
N PHE A 104 -0.56 1.55 6.51
CA PHE A 104 -0.72 0.49 5.51
C PHE A 104 -1.19 1.13 4.21
N PHE A 105 -0.49 0.91 3.10
CA PHE A 105 -0.79 1.62 1.85
C PHE A 105 -0.70 0.72 0.62
N LEU A 106 -1.43 1.12 -0.43
CA LEU A 106 -1.34 0.60 -1.78
C LEU A 106 -0.96 1.76 -2.70
N THR A 107 0.08 1.58 -3.51
CA THR A 107 0.57 2.63 -4.42
C THR A 107 0.96 2.05 -5.79
N ALA A 108 1.19 2.93 -6.76
CA ALA A 108 1.62 2.55 -8.09
C ALA A 108 2.95 1.77 -8.09
N TYR A 109 3.06 0.79 -8.98
CA TYR A 109 4.28 0.04 -9.23
C TYR A 109 5.07 0.65 -10.42
N PRO A 110 6.41 0.82 -10.32
CA PRO A 110 7.27 0.48 -9.18
C PRO A 110 7.15 1.49 -8.02
N PRO A 111 7.05 1.01 -6.76
CA PRO A 111 6.99 1.89 -5.61
C PRO A 111 8.35 2.55 -5.41
N THR A 112 8.33 3.85 -5.17
CA THR A 112 9.50 4.62 -4.77
C THR A 112 9.20 5.31 -3.45
N LEU A 113 10.22 5.55 -2.63
CA LEU A 113 10.13 6.41 -1.46
C LEU A 113 10.18 7.88 -1.93
N PRO A 114 9.05 8.64 -1.98
CA PRO A 114 9.08 10.05 -2.30
C PRO A 114 10.11 10.82 -1.50
N ALA A 115 10.77 11.76 -2.18
CA ALA A 115 11.66 12.70 -1.54
C ALA A 115 10.89 13.52 -0.50
N TYR A 116 11.57 13.89 0.59
CA TYR A 116 11.00 14.75 1.65
C TYR A 116 9.70 14.21 2.28
N SER A 117 9.52 12.89 2.29
CA SER A 117 8.33 12.20 2.83
C SER A 117 8.44 11.75 4.30
N ARG A 118 9.40 12.29 5.06
CA ARG A 118 9.64 11.88 6.45
C ARG A 118 8.62 12.48 7.41
N GLY A 119 8.53 11.89 8.60
CA GLY A 119 7.71 12.38 9.71
C GLY A 119 6.23 12.42 9.36
N ALA A 120 5.57 13.56 9.61
CA ALA A 120 4.23 13.97 9.20
C ALA A 120 3.68 13.44 7.87
N PHE A 121 4.54 13.12 6.91
CA PHE A 121 4.14 12.57 5.61
C PHE A 121 4.16 11.04 5.52
N LEU A 122 4.45 10.36 6.64
CA LEU A 122 4.46 8.91 6.89
C LEU A 122 5.21 8.05 5.89
N GLY A 123 6.11 8.64 5.11
CA GLY A 123 6.67 7.97 3.95
C GLY A 123 5.56 7.58 2.96
N LEU A 124 4.62 8.47 2.66
CA LEU A 124 3.59 8.24 1.64
C LEU A 124 3.69 9.31 0.56
N PHE A 125 3.78 10.57 0.99
CA PHE A 125 3.70 11.73 0.11
C PHE A 125 4.94 12.61 0.24
N SER A 126 5.32 13.30 -0.84
CA SER A 126 6.29 14.39 -0.74
C SER A 126 5.65 15.54 0.04
N ASN A 127 6.45 16.33 0.78
CA ASN A 127 5.95 17.53 1.43
C ASN A 127 5.37 18.59 0.47
N SER A 128 5.66 18.46 -0.83
CA SER A 128 5.09 19.27 -1.91
C SER A 128 3.71 18.78 -2.39
N SER A 129 3.20 17.68 -1.84
CA SER A 129 2.01 16.96 -2.32
C SER A 129 0.91 16.88 -1.26
N VAL A 130 0.87 17.85 -0.33
CA VAL A 130 -0.18 17.94 0.70
C VAL A 130 -1.56 17.95 0.04
N ASP A 131 -1.78 18.80 -0.95
CA ASP A 131 -3.09 18.96 -1.63
C ASP A 131 -3.33 17.94 -2.75
N GLY A 132 -2.47 16.93 -2.88
CA GLY A 132 -2.59 15.91 -3.91
C GLY A 132 -1.25 15.45 -4.48
N SER A 133 -1.17 14.15 -4.69
CA SER A 133 -0.07 13.42 -5.31
C SER A 133 -0.40 13.08 -6.75
N SER A 134 0.59 13.16 -7.63
CA SER A 134 0.49 12.61 -8.99
C SER A 134 0.63 11.09 -9.03
N VAL A 135 1.07 10.48 -7.94
CA VAL A 135 1.20 9.04 -7.76
C VAL A 135 0.00 8.55 -6.96
N SER A 136 -0.85 7.75 -7.60
CA SER A 136 -2.04 7.19 -6.96
C SER A 136 -1.65 6.31 -5.78
N THR A 137 -2.13 6.68 -4.60
CA THR A 137 -1.83 6.04 -3.33
C THR A 137 -3.06 6.10 -2.44
N VAL A 138 -3.47 4.95 -1.92
CA VAL A 138 -4.47 4.87 -0.85
C VAL A 138 -3.82 4.30 0.39
N ALA A 139 -4.13 4.87 1.56
CA ALA A 139 -3.57 4.39 2.82
C ALA A 139 -4.59 4.39 3.95
N VAL A 140 -4.33 3.52 4.92
CA VAL A 140 -4.90 3.61 6.26
C VAL A 140 -3.76 4.01 7.18
N GLU A 141 -3.83 5.21 7.73
CA GLU A 141 -2.83 5.75 8.66
C GLU A 141 -3.26 5.58 10.12
N PHE A 142 -2.27 5.45 10.98
CA PHE A 142 -2.35 5.49 12.44
C PHE A 142 -1.41 6.61 12.88
N ASP A 143 -1.96 7.82 12.94
CA ASP A 143 -1.23 9.05 13.22
C ASP A 143 -1.24 9.34 14.72
N THR A 144 -0.07 9.70 15.24
CA THR A 144 0.18 9.97 16.66
C THR A 144 0.63 11.41 16.90
N VAL A 145 0.76 12.22 15.85
CA VAL A 145 1.22 13.61 15.95
C VAL A 145 0.32 14.53 15.13
N PRO A 146 -0.55 15.32 15.77
CA PRO A 146 -1.43 16.22 15.03
C PRO A 146 -0.62 17.29 14.28
N ASN A 147 -0.79 17.37 12.97
CA ASN A 147 -0.29 18.42 12.11
C ASN A 147 -1.40 19.41 11.72
N ALA A 148 -1.07 20.38 10.86
CA ALA A 148 -2.00 21.46 10.51
C ALA A 148 -3.23 20.97 9.72
N TRP A 149 -3.16 19.78 9.12
CA TRP A 149 -4.25 19.15 8.37
C TRP A 149 -5.02 18.11 9.19
N ASP A 150 -4.57 17.82 10.41
CA ASP A 150 -5.13 16.75 11.24
C ASP A 150 -6.15 17.24 12.27
N PRO A 151 -6.96 16.32 12.81
CA PRO A 151 -7.63 16.53 14.08
C PRO A 151 -6.62 16.74 15.23
N LEU A 152 -7.11 17.21 16.39
CA LEU A 152 -6.24 17.60 17.52
C LEU A 152 -5.69 16.43 18.35
N ALA A 153 -6.00 15.19 18.00
CA ALA A 153 -5.63 13.99 18.74
C ALA A 153 -5.19 12.89 17.77
N ASP A 154 -4.52 11.87 18.31
CA ASP A 154 -4.21 10.62 17.62
C ASP A 154 -5.45 10.10 16.90
N HIS A 155 -5.27 9.62 15.69
CA HIS A 155 -6.39 9.20 14.87
C HIS A 155 -6.00 8.12 13.87
N VAL A 156 -7.03 7.44 13.36
CA VAL A 156 -6.94 6.56 12.21
C VAL A 156 -7.53 7.28 11.01
N GLY A 157 -6.79 7.30 9.92
CA GLY A 157 -7.13 8.06 8.71
C GLY A 157 -7.27 7.20 7.47
N ILE A 158 -8.06 7.65 6.50
CA ILE A 158 -8.11 7.10 5.14
C ILE A 158 -7.59 8.15 4.17
N ASP A 159 -6.42 7.88 3.62
CA ASP A 159 -5.74 8.76 2.68
C ASP A 159 -6.07 8.36 1.25
N ILE A 160 -6.40 9.35 0.43
CA ILE A 160 -6.63 9.16 -1.01
C ILE A 160 -5.81 10.23 -1.74
N ASP A 161 -4.67 9.81 -2.27
CA ASP A 161 -3.73 10.63 -3.04
C ASP A 161 -3.22 11.88 -2.30
N SER A 162 -3.43 12.00 -0.99
CA SER A 162 -3.06 13.14 -0.15
C SER A 162 -2.85 12.67 1.29
N ILE A 163 -1.98 13.37 2.04
CA ILE A 163 -1.79 13.16 3.48
C ILE A 163 -2.97 13.71 4.30
N THR A 164 -3.81 14.56 3.71
CA THR A 164 -5.02 15.01 4.39
C THR A 164 -6.08 13.93 4.25
N SER A 165 -6.31 13.21 5.33
CA SER A 165 -7.30 12.15 5.43
C SER A 165 -8.67 12.55 4.88
N SER A 166 -9.21 11.73 3.97
CA SER A 166 -10.57 11.88 3.45
C SER A 166 -11.65 11.48 4.47
N ALA A 167 -11.29 10.64 5.44
CA ALA A 167 -12.11 10.27 6.58
C ALA A 167 -11.20 9.97 7.77
N THR A 168 -11.63 10.33 8.98
CA THR A 168 -10.87 10.12 10.21
C THR A 168 -11.73 9.50 11.31
N LEU A 169 -11.08 8.74 12.20
CA LEU A 169 -11.65 8.17 13.41
C LEU A 169 -10.70 8.44 14.59
N GLN A 170 -11.24 8.97 15.70
CA GLN A 170 -10.53 9.21 16.96
C GLN A 170 -11.00 8.23 18.03
#